data_AF-A0AAW3NJI2-F1
#
_entry.id   AF-A0AAW3NJI2-F1
#
_cell.length_a   1.000
_cell.length_b   1.000
_cell.length_c   1.000
_cell.angle_alpha   90.00
_cell.angle_beta   90.00
_cell.angle_gamma   90.00
#
_symmetry.space_group_name_H-M   'P 1'
#
loop_
_entity.id
_entity.type
_entity.pdbx_description
1 polymer ?
#
loop_
_entity_poly.entity_id
_entity_poly.type
_entity_poly.pdbx_seq_one_letter_code
_entity_poly.pdbx_strand_id
1 'polypeptide(L)'
;MTTDSPTPVQDLLNWRAASRRTLLRWPGWIGLAMLIVGAFNHILAMACLGGCVFFATLPIWYVTTQCIVQDRPRPSVPVQALAWIACFLLALILSPTFTLDSRQFDDTHDTTTTWIKRSLVDSINEPRYSQDELAWGQSNYDVPFVPASVVCPQYSTRLYPLFGVERETDWLNMLARSVDDWQAANARPPKDILQRFLDQCKTGADAMLKAGLTKESALMHGDVDLFFARAEREHTSPSRAEVVLEDAQIPPDILKKVEVLIANDPDYGFRFVSFNASVDLSTIGAKATVPGEPDVVRRLNPLAIAAALGRDKDVEYFKRE
;
A
#
# COMPACT_ATOMS: atom_id res chain seq x y z
N MET A 1 -18.29 36.99 59.06
CA MET A 1 -18.58 36.33 57.77
C MET A 1 -17.34 35.57 57.38
N THR A 2 -17.30 34.28 57.70
CA THR A 2 -16.23 33.37 57.30
C THR A 2 -16.46 32.99 55.85
N THR A 3 -15.58 33.43 54.96
CA THR A 3 -15.46 32.86 53.62
C THR A 3 -14.84 31.49 53.78
N ASP A 4 -15.68 30.48 54.03
CA ASP A 4 -15.29 29.09 53.90
C ASP A 4 -14.90 28.88 52.44
N SER A 5 -13.60 28.81 52.20
CA SER A 5 -13.06 28.39 50.93
C SER A 5 -13.53 26.95 50.73
N PRO A 6 -14.18 26.61 49.59
CA PRO A 6 -14.68 25.26 49.38
C PRO A 6 -13.56 24.26 49.60
N THR A 7 -13.86 23.18 50.34
CA THR A 7 -12.88 22.13 50.57
C THR A 7 -12.58 21.43 49.23
N PRO A 8 -11.35 20.94 49.00
CA PRO A 8 -10.95 20.35 47.71
C PRO A 8 -11.86 19.21 47.23
N VAL A 9 -12.50 18.50 48.16
CA VAL A 9 -13.46 17.43 47.89
C VAL A 9 -14.76 17.98 47.30
N GLN A 10 -15.22 19.13 47.78
CA GLN A 10 -16.45 19.77 47.34
C GLN A 10 -16.30 20.37 45.93
N ASP A 11 -15.13 20.95 45.64
CA ASP A 11 -14.78 21.40 44.29
C ASP A 11 -14.76 20.24 43.28
N LEU A 12 -14.24 19.08 43.68
CA LEU A 12 -14.16 17.90 42.84
C LEU A 12 -15.55 17.29 42.57
N LEU A 13 -16.44 17.29 43.57
CA LEU A 13 -17.84 16.88 43.41
C LEU A 13 -18.63 17.83 42.50
N ASN A 14 -18.43 19.14 42.67
CA ASN A 14 -19.04 20.18 41.85
C ASN A 14 -18.60 20.06 40.38
N TRP A 15 -17.30 19.84 40.16
CA TRP A 15 -16.76 19.65 38.81
C TRP A 15 -17.28 18.36 38.16
N ARG A 16 -17.37 17.25 38.91
CA ARG A 16 -17.94 15.99 38.44
C ARG A 16 -19.42 16.13 38.07
N ALA A 17 -20.21 16.87 38.85
CA ALA A 17 -21.61 17.13 38.55
C ALA A 17 -21.77 18.03 37.32
N ALA A 18 -20.95 19.09 37.21
CA ALA A 18 -20.94 20.01 36.07
C ALA A 18 -20.54 19.33 34.76
N SER A 19 -19.48 18.50 34.78
CA SER A 19 -18.98 17.79 33.60
C SER A 19 -20.02 16.85 32.97
N ARG A 20 -20.91 16.26 33.78
CA ARG A 20 -22.01 15.41 33.29
C ARG A 20 -22.98 16.15 32.36
N ARG A 21 -23.03 17.48 32.44
CA ARG A 21 -23.93 18.35 31.65
C ARG A 21 -23.26 18.91 30.39
N THR A 22 -22.06 18.46 30.05
CA THR A 22 -21.31 18.88 28.85
C THR A 22 -21.40 17.83 27.74
N LEU A 23 -21.46 18.29 26.48
CA LEU A 23 -21.64 17.42 25.32
C LEU A 23 -20.40 16.57 25.00
N LEU A 24 -19.20 17.13 25.20
CA LEU A 24 -17.94 16.52 24.77
C LEU A 24 -17.27 15.63 25.83
N ARG A 25 -17.90 15.45 27.00
CA ARG A 25 -17.38 14.57 28.05
C ARG A 25 -17.19 13.14 27.56
N TRP A 26 -18.21 12.54 26.96
CA TRP A 26 -18.14 11.16 26.49
C TRP A 26 -17.16 10.98 25.33
N PRO A 27 -17.17 11.82 24.28
CA PRO A 27 -16.13 11.82 23.26
C PRO A 27 -14.71 11.89 23.85
N GLY A 28 -14.47 12.74 24.84
CA GLY A 28 -13.18 12.83 25.52
C GLY A 28 -12.78 11.53 26.22
N TRP A 29 -13.67 10.94 27.02
CA TRP A 29 -13.37 9.66 27.68
C TRP A 29 -13.17 8.51 26.70
N ILE A 30 -13.94 8.47 25.61
CA ILE A 30 -13.76 7.47 24.54
C ILE A 30 -12.41 7.66 23.85
N GLY A 31 -12.05 8.88 23.50
CA GLY A 31 -10.75 9.20 22.91
C GLY A 31 -9.59 8.79 23.81
N LEU A 32 -9.67 9.09 25.11
CA LEU A 32 -8.65 8.67 26.08
C LEU A 32 -8.58 7.14 26.22
N ALA A 33 -9.72 6.46 26.27
CA ALA A 33 -9.75 5.01 26.32
C ALA A 33 -9.12 4.38 25.07
N MET A 34 -9.46 4.88 23.87
CA MET A 34 -8.84 4.44 22.62
C MET A 34 -7.35 4.70 22.57
N LEU A 35 -6.89 5.85 23.07
CA LEU A 35 -5.47 6.17 23.20
C LEU A 35 -4.75 5.13 24.07
N ILE A 36 -5.29 4.87 25.26
CA ILE A 36 -4.72 3.93 26.22
C ILE A 36 -4.75 2.50 25.67
N VAL A 37 -5.90 2.01 25.21
CA VAL A 37 -6.08 0.66 24.68
C VAL A 37 -5.20 0.46 23.44
N GLY A 38 -5.17 1.43 22.52
CA GLY A 38 -4.32 1.39 21.34
C GLY A 38 -2.83 1.34 21.71
N ALA A 39 -2.39 2.16 22.66
CA ALA A 39 -1.00 2.16 23.12
C ALA A 39 -0.61 0.82 23.78
N PHE A 40 -1.45 0.28 24.68
CA PHE A 40 -1.19 -1.00 25.35
C PHE A 40 -1.19 -2.20 24.40
N ASN A 41 -2.02 -2.18 23.36
CA ASN A 41 -2.08 -3.25 22.36
C ASN A 41 -1.19 -2.99 21.15
N HIS A 42 -0.35 -1.95 21.17
CA HIS A 42 0.52 -1.54 20.07
C HIS A 42 -0.21 -1.28 18.73
N ILE A 43 -1.49 -0.87 18.79
CA ILE A 43 -2.29 -0.47 17.63
C ILE A 43 -2.16 1.05 17.43
N LEU A 44 -1.12 1.47 16.70
CA LEU A 44 -0.75 2.88 16.53
C LEU A 44 -1.91 3.73 15.99
N ALA A 45 -2.62 3.27 14.96
CA ALA A 45 -3.73 4.02 14.36
C ALA A 45 -4.86 4.30 15.37
N MET A 46 -5.21 3.30 16.19
CA MET A 46 -6.21 3.46 17.24
C MET A 46 -5.72 4.47 18.30
N ALA A 47 -4.45 4.38 18.69
CA ALA A 47 -3.85 5.30 19.65
C ALA A 47 -3.86 6.74 19.13
N CYS A 48 -3.46 6.96 17.88
CA CYS A 48 -3.44 8.27 17.23
C CYS A 48 -4.84 8.86 17.06
N LEU A 49 -5.81 8.07 16.58
CA LEU A 49 -7.21 8.51 16.46
C LEU A 49 -7.81 8.86 17.83
N GLY A 50 -7.61 8.01 18.83
CA GLY A 50 -8.04 8.26 20.20
C GLY A 50 -7.42 9.52 20.78
N GLY A 51 -6.10 9.70 20.60
CA GLY A 51 -5.36 10.88 21.01
C GLY A 51 -5.87 12.16 20.33
N CYS A 52 -6.17 12.11 19.03
CA CYS A 52 -6.74 13.26 18.30
C CYS A 52 -8.12 13.63 18.83
N VAL A 53 -8.99 12.64 19.06
CA VAL A 53 -10.33 12.87 19.63
C VAL A 53 -10.21 13.47 21.04
N PHE A 54 -9.33 12.92 21.88
CA PHE A 54 -9.13 13.42 23.23
C PHE A 54 -8.58 14.85 23.23
N PHE A 55 -7.54 15.13 22.44
CA PHE A 55 -6.95 16.47 22.32
C PHE A 55 -7.98 17.49 21.82
N ALA A 56 -8.81 17.12 20.85
CA ALA A 56 -9.83 18.01 20.30
C ALA A 56 -10.96 18.33 21.29
N THR A 57 -11.30 17.38 22.16
CA THR A 57 -12.48 17.47 23.03
C THR A 57 -12.14 18.01 24.42
N LEU A 58 -10.95 17.72 24.95
CA LEU A 58 -10.56 18.08 26.31
C LEU A 58 -10.61 19.60 26.60
N PRO A 59 -10.07 20.50 25.77
CA PRO A 59 -10.09 21.94 26.07
C PRO A 59 -11.51 22.49 26.15
N ILE A 60 -12.38 22.05 25.24
CA ILE A 60 -13.77 22.52 25.15
C ILE A 60 -14.59 21.92 26.30
N TRP A 61 -14.40 20.63 26.58
CA TRP A 61 -15.00 19.97 27.73
C TRP A 61 -14.59 20.68 29.04
N TYR A 62 -13.30 20.99 29.22
CA TYR A 62 -12.81 21.69 30.39
C TYR A 62 -13.42 23.08 30.55
N VAL A 63 -13.37 23.91 29.49
CA VAL A 63 -13.91 25.29 29.52
C VAL A 63 -15.41 25.29 29.77
N THR A 64 -16.18 24.44 29.08
CA THR A 64 -17.63 24.36 29.28
C THR A 64 -17.99 23.88 30.68
N THR A 65 -17.22 22.94 31.24
CA THR A 65 -17.38 22.50 32.64
C THR A 65 -17.08 23.64 33.61
N GLN A 66 -16.00 24.38 33.41
CA GLN A 66 -15.64 25.54 34.24
C GLN A 66 -16.71 26.64 34.21
N CYS A 67 -17.28 26.96 33.04
CA CYS A 67 -18.39 27.90 32.95
C CYS A 67 -19.59 27.45 33.77
N ILE A 68 -19.90 26.15 33.81
CA ILE A 68 -21.00 25.61 34.62
C ILE A 68 -20.69 25.70 36.12
N VAL A 69 -19.46 25.37 36.53
CA VAL A 69 -19.06 25.46 37.95
C VAL A 69 -19.09 26.90 38.46
N GLN A 70 -18.78 27.87 37.60
CA GLN A 70 -18.73 29.30 37.93
C GLN A 70 -20.04 30.05 37.60
N ASP A 71 -21.10 29.36 37.21
CA ASP A 71 -22.38 29.94 36.75
C ASP A 71 -22.23 31.05 35.69
N ARG A 72 -21.24 30.89 34.79
CA ARG A 72 -20.98 31.79 33.66
C ARG A 72 -21.74 31.34 32.41
N PRO A 73 -22.06 32.28 31.49
CA PRO A 73 -22.65 31.92 30.21
C PRO A 73 -21.75 30.93 29.45
N ARG A 74 -22.38 29.87 28.94
CA ARG A 74 -21.69 28.83 28.17
C ARG A 74 -21.52 29.29 26.71
N PRO A 75 -20.44 28.88 26.03
CA PRO A 75 -20.36 28.99 24.59
C PRO A 75 -21.55 28.27 23.95
N SER A 76 -22.12 28.83 22.88
CA SER A 76 -23.21 28.16 22.16
C SER A 76 -22.72 26.86 21.50
N VAL A 77 -23.63 25.91 21.26
CA VAL A 77 -23.29 24.62 20.64
C VAL A 77 -22.57 24.77 19.29
N PRO A 78 -22.97 25.68 18.38
CA PRO A 78 -22.24 25.88 17.13
C PRO A 78 -20.78 26.31 17.34
N VAL A 79 -20.51 27.18 18.32
CA VAL A 79 -19.15 27.64 18.64
C VAL A 79 -18.31 26.49 19.19
N GLN A 80 -18.89 25.64 20.05
CA GLN A 80 -18.22 24.44 20.55
C GLN A 80 -17.90 23.45 19.42
N ALA A 81 -18.82 23.25 18.47
CA ALA A 81 -18.60 22.36 17.34
C ALA A 81 -17.49 22.87 16.42
N LEU A 82 -17.45 24.16 16.11
CA LEU A 82 -16.38 24.77 15.31
C LEU A 82 -15.03 24.67 16.00
N ALA A 83 -14.97 24.97 17.31
CA ALA A 83 -13.75 24.81 18.09
C ALA A 83 -13.27 23.36 18.09
N TRP A 84 -14.19 22.40 18.21
CA TRP A 84 -13.86 20.98 18.18
C TRP A 84 -13.28 20.56 16.83
N ILE A 85 -13.91 20.96 15.72
CA ILE A 85 -13.41 20.70 14.36
C ILE A 85 -12.01 21.31 14.19
N ALA A 86 -11.80 22.56 14.60
CA ALA A 86 -10.52 23.23 14.48
C ALA A 86 -9.42 22.52 15.30
N CYS A 87 -9.70 22.17 16.56
CA CYS A 87 -8.77 21.43 17.39
C CYS A 87 -8.52 20.01 16.86
N PHE A 88 -9.53 19.36 16.26
CA PHE A 88 -9.37 18.04 15.65
C PHE A 88 -8.49 18.08 14.40
N LEU A 89 -8.68 19.06 13.52
CA LEU A 89 -7.81 19.26 12.36
C LEU A 89 -6.37 19.56 12.79
N LEU A 90 -6.18 20.39 13.82
CA LEU A 90 -4.85 20.66 14.36
C LEU A 90 -4.21 19.39 14.95
N ALA A 91 -4.99 18.61 15.71
CA ALA A 91 -4.52 17.33 16.26
C ALA A 91 -4.13 16.34 15.15
N LEU A 92 -4.93 16.26 14.09
CA LEU A 92 -4.59 15.47 12.91
C LEU A 92 -3.28 15.97 12.29
N ILE A 93 -3.11 17.25 12.00
CA ILE A 93 -1.88 17.78 11.41
C ILE A 93 -0.65 17.42 12.27
N LEU A 94 -0.75 17.56 13.59
CA LEU A 94 0.34 17.32 14.54
C LEU A 94 0.57 15.83 14.86
N SER A 95 -0.41 14.96 14.60
CA SER A 95 -0.25 13.52 14.86
C SER A 95 0.86 12.90 13.99
N PRO A 96 1.51 11.82 14.44
CA PRO A 96 2.47 11.09 13.61
C PRO A 96 1.76 10.43 12.42
N THR A 97 2.55 9.81 11.55
CA THR A 97 2.02 9.00 10.46
C THR A 97 1.34 7.76 11.02
N PHE A 98 0.15 7.43 10.52
CA PHE A 98 -0.54 6.20 10.84
C PHE A 98 -1.36 5.75 9.62
N THR A 99 -1.61 4.44 9.54
CA THR A 99 -2.32 3.82 8.42
C THR A 99 -3.62 3.18 8.87
N LEU A 100 -4.58 3.09 7.95
CA LEU A 100 -5.82 2.37 8.11
C LEU A 100 -6.02 1.47 6.91
N ASP A 101 -6.04 0.17 7.15
CA ASP A 101 -6.22 -0.82 6.10
C ASP A 101 -7.71 -1.10 5.92
N SER A 102 -8.17 -1.01 4.68
CA SER A 102 -9.47 -1.50 4.23
C SER A 102 -9.22 -2.66 3.28
N ARG A 103 -9.70 -3.84 3.63
CA ARG A 103 -9.51 -5.04 2.81
C ARG A 103 -10.84 -5.48 2.20
N GLN A 104 -10.84 -5.69 0.90
CA GLN A 104 -11.94 -6.29 0.17
C GLN A 104 -11.49 -7.66 -0.32
N PHE A 105 -12.15 -8.69 0.23
CA PHE A 105 -11.91 -10.09 -0.11
C PHE A 105 -13.24 -10.71 -0.55
N ASP A 106 -13.39 -10.91 -1.85
CA ASP A 106 -14.53 -11.62 -2.46
C ASP A 106 -14.05 -12.45 -3.66
N ASP A 107 -14.96 -13.19 -4.29
CA ASP A 107 -14.66 -14.08 -5.44
C ASP A 107 -14.02 -13.36 -6.64
N THR A 108 -14.00 -12.03 -6.63
CA THR A 108 -13.55 -11.17 -7.73
C THR A 108 -12.56 -10.09 -7.31
N HIS A 109 -12.23 -9.99 -6.02
CA HIS A 109 -11.34 -8.98 -5.49
C HIS A 109 -10.53 -9.56 -4.34
N ASP A 110 -9.21 -9.45 -4.45
CA ASP A 110 -8.30 -9.53 -3.33
C ASP A 110 -7.50 -8.23 -3.31
N THR A 111 -8.05 -7.21 -2.67
CA THR A 111 -7.49 -5.85 -2.67
C THR A 111 -7.38 -5.33 -1.26
N THR A 112 -6.18 -4.88 -0.91
CA THR A 112 -5.94 -4.08 0.30
C THR A 112 -5.77 -2.61 -0.12
N THR A 113 -6.56 -1.73 0.47
CA THR A 113 -6.41 -0.28 0.34
C THR A 113 -5.94 0.27 1.69
N THR A 114 -4.74 0.82 1.71
CA THR A 114 -4.12 1.42 2.89
C THR A 114 -4.28 2.94 2.80
N TRP A 115 -5.07 3.50 3.70
CA TRP A 115 -5.23 4.95 3.85
C TRP A 115 -4.17 5.47 4.81
N ILE A 116 -3.33 6.38 4.35
CA ILE A 116 -2.17 6.85 5.09
C ILE A 116 -2.44 8.28 5.53
N LYS A 117 -2.55 8.49 6.83
CA LYS A 117 -2.38 9.83 7.38
C LYS A 117 -0.89 10.08 7.48
N ARG A 118 -0.38 11.12 6.82
CA ARG A 118 1.05 11.47 6.84
C ARG A 118 1.36 12.54 7.87
N SER A 119 2.55 12.49 8.45
CA SER A 119 3.05 13.54 9.34
C SER A 119 3.39 14.81 8.54
N LEU A 120 3.45 15.95 9.22
CA LEU A 120 3.92 17.19 8.59
C LEU A 120 5.35 17.04 8.05
N VAL A 121 6.22 16.34 8.79
CA VAL A 121 7.62 16.11 8.42
C VAL A 121 7.70 15.29 7.13
N ASP A 122 6.95 14.19 7.03
CA ASP A 122 6.91 13.37 5.82
C ASP A 122 6.36 14.15 4.62
N SER A 123 5.37 15.02 4.87
CA SER A 123 4.77 15.87 3.85
C SER A 123 5.70 16.98 3.36
N ILE A 124 6.64 17.44 4.19
CA ILE A 124 7.66 18.42 3.80
C ILE A 124 8.78 17.75 3.02
N ASN A 125 9.24 16.57 3.49
CA ASN A 125 10.31 15.82 2.85
C ASN A 125 9.88 15.29 1.49
N GLU A 126 8.63 14.84 1.36
CA GLU A 126 8.07 14.32 0.13
C GLU A 126 6.61 14.78 -0.06
N PRO A 127 6.40 15.97 -0.66
CA PRO A 127 5.06 16.55 -0.75
C PRO A 127 4.11 15.78 -1.66
N ARG A 128 4.64 15.19 -2.74
CA ARG A 128 3.89 14.36 -3.68
C ARG A 128 4.75 13.22 -4.18
N TYR A 129 4.13 12.05 -4.31
CA TYR A 129 4.75 10.87 -4.89
C TYR A 129 3.69 9.99 -5.53
N SER A 130 4.01 9.42 -6.69
CA SER A 130 3.12 8.48 -7.37
C SER A 130 3.97 7.40 -8.03
N GLN A 131 3.65 6.15 -7.71
CA GLN A 131 4.28 4.97 -8.32
C GLN A 131 3.21 3.90 -8.55
N ASP A 132 3.32 3.19 -9.66
CA ASP A 132 2.58 1.96 -9.92
C ASP A 132 3.58 0.82 -10.09
N GLU A 133 3.19 -0.38 -9.67
CA GLU A 133 4.02 -1.59 -9.74
C GLU A 133 3.24 -2.68 -10.45
N LEU A 134 3.95 -3.42 -11.29
CA LEU A 134 3.43 -4.53 -12.04
C LEU A 134 4.12 -5.80 -11.58
N ALA A 135 3.41 -6.91 -11.64
CA ALA A 135 3.93 -8.23 -11.35
C ALA A 135 3.63 -9.20 -12.48
N TRP A 136 4.46 -10.24 -12.60
CA TRP A 136 4.10 -11.42 -13.36
C TRP A 136 2.85 -12.07 -12.77
N GLY A 137 1.88 -12.38 -13.62
CA GLY A 137 0.67 -13.12 -13.25
C GLY A 137 0.92 -14.60 -12.94
N GLN A 138 2.19 -15.01 -12.81
CA GLN A 138 2.63 -16.35 -12.41
C GLN A 138 3.62 -16.23 -11.25
N SER A 139 3.44 -17.06 -10.21
CA SER A 139 4.44 -17.26 -9.15
C SER A 139 5.25 -18.55 -9.37
N ASN A 140 6.37 -18.70 -8.67
CA ASN A 140 7.18 -19.92 -8.66
C ASN A 140 6.45 -21.15 -8.08
N TYR A 141 5.29 -20.96 -7.45
CA TYR A 141 4.49 -21.98 -6.79
C TYR A 141 3.04 -21.90 -7.29
N ASP A 142 2.71 -22.59 -8.37
CA ASP A 142 1.31 -22.80 -8.82
C ASP A 142 0.66 -21.62 -9.57
N VAL A 143 0.43 -21.80 -10.88
CA VAL A 143 -0.89 -21.89 -11.57
C VAL A 143 -0.57 -22.24 -13.05
N PRO A 144 -0.62 -23.52 -13.48
CA PRO A 144 -0.25 -23.93 -14.85
C PRO A 144 -1.22 -23.44 -15.95
N PHE A 145 -2.19 -22.59 -15.61
CA PHE A 145 -3.26 -22.11 -16.49
C PHE A 145 -3.13 -20.62 -16.87
N VAL A 146 -2.25 -19.86 -16.20
CA VAL A 146 -1.95 -18.47 -16.56
C VAL A 146 -0.76 -18.48 -17.52
N PRO A 147 -0.83 -17.86 -18.71
CA PRO A 147 0.33 -17.76 -19.60
C PRO A 147 1.50 -16.98 -18.98
N ALA A 148 2.73 -17.36 -19.33
CA ALA A 148 3.95 -16.76 -18.76
C ALA A 148 4.17 -15.28 -19.13
N SER A 149 3.51 -14.81 -20.19
CA SER A 149 3.52 -13.43 -20.66
C SER A 149 2.50 -12.52 -19.96
N VAL A 150 1.65 -13.07 -19.09
CA VAL A 150 0.65 -12.25 -18.40
C VAL A 150 1.31 -11.42 -17.30
N VAL A 151 1.04 -10.12 -17.37
CA VAL A 151 1.44 -9.13 -16.37
C VAL A 151 0.18 -8.54 -15.75
N CYS A 152 0.19 -8.36 -14.43
CA CYS A 152 -0.93 -7.84 -13.66
C CYS A 152 -0.51 -6.60 -12.85
N PRO A 153 -1.41 -5.63 -12.62
CA PRO A 153 -1.23 -4.60 -11.59
C PRO A 153 -0.93 -5.22 -10.23
N GLN A 154 0.03 -4.72 -9.46
CA GLN A 154 0.29 -5.23 -8.12
C GLN A 154 0.08 -4.15 -7.06
N TYR A 155 0.82 -3.05 -7.18
CA TYR A 155 0.73 -1.94 -6.24
C TYR A 155 0.45 -0.61 -6.95
N SER A 156 -0.21 0.30 -6.25
CA SER A 156 -0.38 1.69 -6.65
C SER A 156 -0.27 2.58 -5.42
N THR A 157 0.71 3.48 -5.43
CA THR A 157 0.99 4.42 -4.35
C THR A 157 0.70 5.84 -4.82
N ARG A 158 -0.07 6.60 -4.04
CA ARG A 158 -0.38 8.03 -4.27
C ARG A 158 -0.24 8.80 -2.97
N LEU A 159 0.83 9.57 -2.84
CA LEU A 159 1.09 10.43 -1.69
C LEU A 159 0.79 11.89 -2.03
N TYR A 160 0.07 12.53 -1.13
CA TYR A 160 -0.27 13.95 -1.13
C TYR A 160 0.18 14.58 0.21
N PRO A 161 0.11 15.90 0.37
CA PRO A 161 0.35 16.51 1.67
C PRO A 161 -0.63 15.99 2.71
N LEU A 162 -0.12 15.51 3.85
CA LEU A 162 -0.84 14.96 5.01
C LEU A 162 -1.65 13.68 4.76
N PHE A 163 -1.69 13.19 3.53
CA PHE A 163 -2.58 12.09 3.13
C PHE A 163 -1.95 11.25 2.03
N GLY A 164 -2.17 9.94 2.07
CA GLY A 164 -1.75 9.02 1.03
C GLY A 164 -2.72 7.87 0.90
N VAL A 165 -2.68 7.21 -0.26
CA VAL A 165 -3.40 5.97 -0.53
C VAL A 165 -2.44 5.02 -1.20
N GLU A 166 -2.33 3.83 -0.63
CA GLU A 166 -1.70 2.67 -1.25
C GLU A 166 -2.78 1.65 -1.56
N ARG A 167 -2.65 0.99 -2.70
CA ARG A 167 -3.52 -0.11 -3.10
C ARG A 167 -2.66 -1.27 -3.53
N GLU A 168 -2.89 -2.41 -2.91
CA GLU A 168 -2.31 -3.69 -3.27
C GLU A 168 -3.41 -4.59 -3.85
N THR A 169 -3.12 -5.33 -4.92
CA THR A 169 -4.04 -6.33 -5.47
C THR A 169 -3.33 -7.65 -5.70
N ASP A 170 -3.79 -8.68 -5.00
CA ASP A 170 -3.27 -10.05 -5.10
C ASP A 170 -4.13 -10.87 -6.08
N TRP A 171 -3.88 -10.64 -7.37
CA TRP A 171 -4.65 -11.29 -8.43
C TRP A 171 -4.52 -12.82 -8.42
N LEU A 172 -3.36 -13.35 -8.00
CA LEU A 172 -3.12 -14.79 -7.95
C LEU A 172 -3.93 -15.47 -6.87
N ASN A 173 -4.04 -14.84 -5.69
CA ASN A 173 -4.88 -15.35 -4.61
C ASN A 173 -6.38 -15.33 -4.99
N MET A 174 -6.83 -14.33 -5.77
CA MET A 174 -8.18 -14.35 -6.35
C MET A 174 -8.41 -15.59 -7.22
N LEU A 175 -7.47 -15.96 -8.09
CA LEU A 175 -7.56 -17.20 -8.88
C LEU A 175 -7.55 -18.43 -7.98
N ALA A 176 -6.62 -18.51 -7.02
CA ALA A 176 -6.48 -19.66 -6.14
C ALA A 176 -7.75 -19.94 -5.32
N ARG A 177 -8.44 -18.90 -4.85
CA ARG A 177 -9.70 -19.02 -4.08
C ARG A 177 -10.87 -19.53 -4.90
N SER A 178 -10.86 -19.30 -6.21
CA SER A 178 -11.92 -19.79 -7.10
C SER A 178 -11.85 -21.28 -7.39
N VAL A 179 -10.83 -21.97 -6.85
CA VAL A 179 -10.57 -23.38 -7.06
C VAL A 179 -11.08 -24.19 -5.87
N ASP A 180 -12.10 -25.03 -6.08
CA ASP A 180 -12.77 -25.81 -5.02
C ASP A 180 -11.83 -26.77 -4.26
N ASP A 181 -10.82 -27.32 -4.94
CA ASP A 181 -9.82 -28.22 -4.35
C ASP A 181 -8.41 -27.85 -4.83
N TRP A 182 -7.84 -26.79 -4.26
CA TRP A 182 -6.50 -26.29 -4.60
C TRP A 182 -5.37 -27.33 -4.42
N GLN A 183 -5.63 -28.45 -3.73
CA GLN A 183 -4.66 -29.53 -3.53
C GLN A 183 -4.70 -30.58 -4.65
N ALA A 184 -5.73 -30.59 -5.49
CA ALA A 184 -5.80 -31.50 -6.61
C ALA A 184 -4.81 -31.08 -7.71
N ALA A 185 -4.05 -32.05 -8.25
CA ALA A 185 -3.08 -31.80 -9.33
C ALA A 185 -3.68 -31.18 -10.62
N ASN A 186 -5.02 -31.22 -10.77
CA ASN A 186 -5.76 -30.69 -11.92
C ASN A 186 -6.71 -29.54 -11.55
N ALA A 187 -6.56 -28.96 -10.37
CA ALA A 187 -7.48 -27.95 -9.87
C ALA A 187 -7.40 -26.68 -10.73
N ARG A 188 -8.46 -26.41 -11.50
CA ARG A 188 -8.53 -25.32 -12.47
C ARG A 188 -9.53 -24.27 -12.00
N PRO A 189 -9.19 -22.97 -12.09
CA PRO A 189 -10.19 -21.94 -11.89
C PRO A 189 -11.29 -22.06 -12.96
N PRO A 190 -12.55 -21.75 -12.64
CA PRO A 190 -13.63 -21.67 -13.62
C PRO A 190 -13.23 -20.81 -14.83
N LYS A 191 -13.62 -21.25 -16.03
CA LYS A 191 -13.17 -20.62 -17.29
C LYS A 191 -13.50 -19.13 -17.38
N ASP A 192 -14.67 -18.74 -16.88
CA ASP A 192 -15.16 -17.37 -16.85
C ASP A 192 -14.36 -16.50 -15.85
N ILE A 193 -13.96 -17.07 -14.71
CA ILE A 193 -13.11 -16.39 -13.72
C ILE A 193 -11.68 -16.21 -14.27
N LEU A 194 -11.12 -17.26 -14.86
CA LEU A 194 -9.81 -17.19 -15.51
C LEU A 194 -9.78 -16.14 -16.62
N GLN A 195 -10.79 -16.13 -17.50
CA GLN A 195 -10.86 -15.13 -18.57
C GLN A 195 -10.95 -13.70 -18.01
N ARG A 196 -11.79 -13.48 -16.98
CA ARG A 196 -11.92 -12.17 -16.34
C ARG A 196 -10.61 -11.71 -15.72
N PHE A 197 -9.89 -12.60 -15.03
CA PHE A 197 -8.56 -12.33 -14.50
C PHE A 197 -7.60 -11.89 -15.62
N LEU A 198 -7.53 -12.65 -16.72
CA LEU A 198 -6.64 -12.35 -17.83
C LEU A 198 -6.96 -10.98 -18.46
N ASP A 199 -8.24 -10.66 -18.62
CA ASP A 199 -8.70 -9.40 -19.16
C ASP A 199 -8.38 -8.22 -18.22
N GLN A 200 -8.55 -8.40 -16.91
CA GLN A 200 -8.23 -7.40 -15.89
C GLN A 200 -6.74 -7.13 -15.78
N CYS A 201 -5.92 -8.20 -15.76
CA CYS A 201 -4.47 -8.10 -15.75
C CYS A 201 -3.98 -7.33 -16.98
N LYS A 202 -4.40 -7.74 -18.18
CA LYS A 202 -4.01 -7.07 -19.43
C LYS A 202 -4.43 -5.59 -19.45
N THR A 203 -5.72 -5.32 -19.21
CA THR A 203 -6.25 -3.96 -19.27
C THR A 203 -5.61 -3.04 -18.22
N GLY A 204 -5.40 -3.57 -17.02
CA GLY A 204 -4.77 -2.85 -15.92
C GLY A 204 -3.29 -2.58 -16.16
N ALA A 205 -2.54 -3.59 -16.62
CA ALA A 205 -1.12 -3.45 -16.94
C ALA A 205 -0.89 -2.43 -18.07
N ASP A 206 -1.66 -2.52 -19.16
CA ASP A 206 -1.60 -1.57 -20.26
C ASP A 206 -1.90 -0.13 -19.79
N ALA A 207 -2.90 0.02 -18.90
CA ALA A 207 -3.26 1.32 -18.34
C ALA A 207 -2.14 1.91 -17.46
N MET A 208 -1.50 1.10 -16.62
CA MET A 208 -0.39 1.53 -15.75
C MET A 208 0.88 1.86 -16.55
N LEU A 209 1.23 1.05 -17.55
CA LEU A 209 2.34 1.34 -18.46
C LEU A 209 2.10 2.67 -19.18
N LYS A 210 0.88 2.88 -19.70
CA LYS A 210 0.49 4.12 -20.37
C LYS A 210 0.46 5.33 -19.43
N ALA A 211 0.14 5.13 -18.15
CA ALA A 211 0.16 6.21 -17.15
C ALA A 211 1.58 6.71 -16.87
N GLY A 212 2.62 5.95 -17.19
CA GLY A 212 4.01 6.37 -17.06
C GLY A 212 4.53 6.40 -15.62
N LEU A 213 3.86 5.68 -14.70
CA LEU A 213 4.18 5.67 -13.27
C LEU A 213 4.93 4.42 -12.80
N THR A 214 5.15 3.45 -13.68
CA THR A 214 5.89 2.21 -13.38
C THR A 214 7.37 2.34 -13.69
N LYS A 215 8.24 1.52 -13.08
CA LYS A 215 9.66 1.48 -13.49
C LYS A 215 9.77 1.08 -14.97
N GLU A 216 8.95 0.14 -15.43
CA GLU A 216 8.92 -0.36 -16.80
C GLU A 216 8.64 0.75 -17.79
N SER A 217 7.67 1.62 -17.49
CA SER A 217 7.39 2.77 -18.34
C SER A 217 8.59 3.71 -18.45
N ALA A 218 9.36 3.92 -17.38
CA ALA A 218 10.58 4.72 -17.44
C ALA A 218 11.65 4.05 -18.33
N LEU A 219 11.84 2.73 -18.17
CA LEU A 219 12.77 1.96 -18.98
C LEU A 219 12.39 1.94 -20.47
N MET A 220 11.11 1.79 -20.81
CA MET A 220 10.60 1.87 -22.19
C MET A 220 10.95 3.21 -22.87
N HIS A 221 10.98 4.30 -22.10
CA HIS A 221 11.33 5.63 -22.60
C HIS A 221 12.83 5.94 -22.50
N GLY A 222 13.65 4.99 -22.04
CA GLY A 222 15.10 5.16 -21.86
C GLY A 222 15.51 6.00 -20.66
N ASP A 223 14.60 6.31 -19.74
CA ASP A 223 14.90 7.04 -18.50
C ASP A 223 15.41 6.07 -17.43
N VAL A 224 16.70 5.76 -17.52
CA VAL A 224 17.39 4.81 -16.64
C VAL A 224 17.44 5.31 -15.20
N ASP A 225 17.62 6.62 -14.98
CA ASP A 225 17.68 7.19 -13.64
C ASP A 225 16.33 7.07 -12.93
N LEU A 226 15.23 7.38 -13.64
CA LEU A 226 13.89 7.22 -13.09
C LEU A 226 13.52 5.74 -12.89
N PHE A 227 13.96 4.84 -13.79
CA PHE A 227 13.78 3.40 -13.61
C PHE A 227 14.37 2.93 -12.27
N PHE A 228 15.63 3.27 -11.97
CA PHE A 228 16.28 2.86 -10.72
C PHE A 228 15.71 3.59 -9.50
N ALA A 229 15.36 4.87 -9.61
CA ALA A 229 14.72 5.60 -8.51
C ALA A 229 13.37 4.99 -8.10
N ARG A 230 12.61 4.42 -9.05
CA ARG A 230 11.37 3.67 -8.78
C ARG A 230 11.64 2.27 -8.28
N ALA A 231 12.61 1.56 -8.87
CA ALA A 231 12.99 0.21 -8.45
C ALA A 231 13.55 0.16 -7.01
N GLU A 232 14.28 1.18 -6.55
CA GLU A 232 14.73 1.31 -5.16
C GLU A 232 13.55 1.44 -4.17
N ARG A 233 12.35 1.81 -4.64
CA ARG A 233 11.17 2.10 -3.83
C ARG A 233 10.03 1.12 -4.04
N GLU A 234 10.25 0.04 -4.79
CA GLU A 234 9.24 -1.01 -4.94
C GLU A 234 8.96 -1.71 -3.61
N HIS A 235 7.71 -2.14 -3.45
CA HIS A 235 7.30 -2.91 -2.28
C HIS A 235 7.80 -4.35 -2.35
N THR A 236 8.12 -4.81 -3.56
CA THR A 236 8.67 -6.15 -3.81
C THR A 236 10.17 -6.18 -3.50
N SER A 237 10.64 -7.28 -2.90
CA SER A 237 12.07 -7.44 -2.58
C SER A 237 12.94 -7.32 -3.84
N PRO A 238 14.14 -6.71 -3.74
CA PRO A 238 15.10 -6.59 -4.84
C PRO A 238 15.33 -7.89 -5.63
N SER A 239 15.42 -9.05 -4.97
CA SER A 239 15.58 -10.36 -5.60
C SER A 239 14.36 -10.88 -6.38
N ARG A 240 13.20 -10.24 -6.22
CA ARG A 240 11.91 -10.58 -6.87
C ARG A 240 11.39 -9.46 -7.78
N ALA A 241 12.06 -8.31 -7.81
CA ALA A 241 11.72 -7.12 -8.58
C ALA A 241 12.05 -7.26 -10.09
N GLU A 242 11.64 -8.37 -10.72
CA GLU A 242 11.85 -8.62 -12.15
C GLU A 242 11.20 -7.51 -13.00
N VAL A 243 11.80 -7.19 -14.13
CA VAL A 243 11.27 -6.28 -15.14
C VAL A 243 10.21 -7.03 -15.94
N VAL A 244 8.99 -6.48 -16.00
CA VAL A 244 7.85 -7.11 -16.68
C VAL A 244 7.68 -6.67 -18.15
N LEU A 245 8.79 -6.28 -18.80
CA LEU A 245 8.81 -5.89 -20.20
C LEU A 245 9.22 -7.06 -21.08
N GLU A 246 8.62 -7.15 -22.26
CA GLU A 246 9.14 -7.95 -23.36
C GLU A 246 10.40 -7.29 -23.94
N ASP A 247 11.29 -8.11 -24.52
CA ASP A 247 12.54 -7.65 -25.11
C ASP A 247 12.35 -6.53 -26.15
N ALA A 248 11.29 -6.62 -26.96
CA ALA A 248 10.96 -5.62 -27.97
C ALA A 248 10.57 -4.25 -27.39
N GLN A 249 10.22 -4.19 -26.10
CA GLN A 249 9.84 -2.97 -25.39
C GLN A 249 11.02 -2.30 -24.69
N ILE A 250 12.17 -2.97 -24.62
CA ILE A 250 13.39 -2.45 -23.99
C ILE A 250 14.22 -1.70 -25.03
N PRO A 251 14.78 -0.51 -24.70
CA PRO A 251 15.66 0.20 -25.61
C PRO A 251 16.78 -0.70 -26.17
N PRO A 252 16.96 -0.80 -27.50
CA PRO A 252 17.86 -1.78 -28.11
C PRO A 252 19.32 -1.65 -27.67
N ASP A 253 19.76 -0.43 -27.35
CA ASP A 253 21.12 -0.15 -26.87
C ASP A 253 21.35 -0.67 -25.44
N ILE A 254 20.34 -0.56 -24.57
CA ILE A 254 20.37 -1.14 -23.22
C ILE A 254 20.34 -2.66 -23.34
N LEU A 255 19.42 -3.22 -24.13
CA LEU A 255 19.27 -4.65 -24.31
C LEU A 255 20.56 -5.30 -24.80
N LYS A 256 21.20 -4.70 -25.81
CA LYS A 256 22.48 -5.17 -26.34
C LYS A 256 23.59 -5.20 -25.29
N LYS A 257 23.68 -4.19 -24.42
CA LYS A 257 24.68 -4.17 -23.34
C LYS A 257 24.41 -5.27 -22.31
N VAL A 258 23.15 -5.48 -21.96
CA VAL A 258 22.73 -6.56 -21.06
C VAL A 258 23.05 -7.93 -21.66
N GLU A 259 22.81 -8.14 -22.95
CA GLU A 259 23.16 -9.39 -23.62
C GLU A 259 24.67 -9.64 -23.66
N VAL A 260 25.47 -8.59 -23.88
CA VAL A 260 26.94 -8.68 -23.80
C VAL A 260 27.39 -9.02 -22.38
N LEU A 261 26.79 -8.41 -21.36
CA LEU A 261 27.08 -8.74 -19.96
C LEU A 261 26.79 -10.20 -19.67
N ILE A 262 25.58 -10.66 -19.99
CA ILE A 262 25.11 -12.03 -19.67
C ILE A 262 25.91 -13.09 -20.45
N ALA A 263 26.34 -12.77 -21.68
CA ALA A 263 27.23 -13.65 -22.44
C ALA A 263 28.62 -13.84 -21.77
N ASN A 264 29.10 -12.82 -21.05
CA ASN A 264 30.38 -12.86 -20.36
C ASN A 264 30.28 -13.38 -18.92
N ASP A 265 29.16 -13.13 -18.26
CA ASP A 265 28.89 -13.53 -16.88
C ASP A 265 27.41 -13.97 -16.74
N PRO A 266 27.15 -15.27 -16.91
CA PRO A 266 25.80 -15.84 -16.83
C PRO A 266 25.15 -15.70 -15.45
N ASP A 267 25.91 -15.40 -14.39
CA ASP A 267 25.38 -15.26 -13.03
C ASP A 267 24.63 -13.93 -12.83
N TYR A 268 24.88 -12.93 -13.69
CA TYR A 268 23.98 -11.76 -13.85
C TYR A 268 22.72 -12.09 -14.66
N GLY A 269 22.63 -13.32 -15.17
CA GLY A 269 21.56 -13.81 -16.03
C GLY A 269 20.25 -14.07 -15.30
N PHE A 270 19.20 -13.98 -16.09
CA PHE A 270 17.78 -14.16 -15.80
C PHE A 270 17.44 -15.30 -14.83
N ARG A 271 16.33 -15.15 -14.09
CA ARG A 271 15.54 -16.32 -13.72
C ARG A 271 14.78 -16.78 -14.95
N PHE A 272 15.23 -17.86 -15.57
CA PHE A 272 14.43 -18.56 -16.56
C PHE A 272 13.28 -19.25 -15.83
N VAL A 273 12.09 -18.68 -15.90
CA VAL A 273 10.86 -19.45 -15.66
C VAL A 273 10.51 -20.12 -16.98
N SER A 274 11.17 -21.25 -17.25
CA SER A 274 10.80 -22.08 -18.39
C SER A 274 9.48 -22.76 -18.09
N PHE A 275 8.52 -22.64 -18.99
CA PHE A 275 7.57 -23.73 -19.16
C PHE A 275 8.30 -24.90 -19.84
N ASN A 276 8.04 -26.11 -19.35
CA ASN A 276 8.58 -27.43 -19.76
C ASN A 276 9.92 -27.88 -19.16
N ALA A 277 9.82 -28.74 -18.15
CA ALA A 277 10.71 -29.90 -18.08
C ALA A 277 10.01 -31.23 -17.74
N SER A 278 8.72 -31.29 -17.37
CA SER A 278 8.17 -32.59 -16.89
C SER A 278 6.65 -32.83 -16.89
N VAL A 279 5.82 -32.16 -17.70
CA VAL A 279 4.36 -32.46 -17.70
C VAL A 279 3.79 -32.58 -19.12
N ASP A 280 3.06 -33.67 -19.38
CA ASP A 280 2.29 -33.91 -20.61
C ASP A 280 1.10 -32.94 -20.68
N LEU A 281 1.10 -32.12 -21.73
CA LEU A 281 0.24 -30.94 -21.94
C LEU A 281 -1.05 -31.23 -22.71
N SER A 282 -1.37 -32.49 -23.00
CA SER A 282 -2.52 -32.89 -23.83
C SER A 282 -3.91 -32.51 -23.28
N THR A 283 -4.00 -31.87 -22.11
CA THR A 283 -5.28 -31.49 -21.46
C THR A 283 -5.42 -30.00 -21.14
N ILE A 284 -4.48 -29.12 -21.48
CA ILE A 284 -4.66 -27.67 -21.24
C ILE A 284 -5.53 -27.10 -22.37
N GLY A 285 -6.69 -26.56 -21.98
CA GLY A 285 -7.79 -26.26 -22.89
C GLY A 285 -7.40 -25.44 -24.11
N ALA A 286 -7.51 -26.07 -25.28
CA ALA A 286 -7.66 -25.46 -26.61
C ALA A 286 -7.01 -24.08 -26.80
N LYS A 287 -5.68 -24.04 -26.97
CA LYS A 287 -5.07 -23.02 -27.80
C LYS A 287 -4.05 -23.65 -28.74
N ALA A 288 -4.16 -23.28 -30.00
CA ALA A 288 -3.32 -23.77 -31.08
C ALA A 288 -1.86 -23.34 -30.83
N THR A 289 -1.04 -24.34 -30.52
CA THR A 289 0.40 -24.33 -30.70
C THR A 289 0.69 -23.96 -32.16
N VAL A 290 1.24 -22.78 -32.41
CA VAL A 290 2.08 -22.61 -33.61
C VAL A 290 3.25 -23.59 -33.42
N PRO A 291 3.49 -24.54 -34.35
CA PRO A 291 4.61 -25.47 -34.19
C PRO A 291 5.93 -24.69 -34.28
N GLY A 292 6.70 -24.62 -33.18
CA GLY A 292 8.11 -24.20 -33.24
C GLY A 292 8.69 -23.47 -32.04
N GLU A 293 7.92 -22.71 -31.25
CA GLU A 293 8.51 -21.86 -30.20
C GLU A 293 7.72 -21.93 -28.88
N PRO A 294 8.38 -22.20 -27.74
CA PRO A 294 7.75 -22.05 -26.43
C PRO A 294 7.52 -20.55 -26.12
N ASP A 295 6.48 -20.23 -25.33
CA ASP A 295 6.32 -18.92 -24.67
C ASP A 295 7.44 -18.75 -23.61
N VAL A 296 8.68 -18.54 -24.07
CA VAL A 296 9.83 -18.26 -23.20
C VAL A 296 9.84 -16.77 -22.95
N VAL A 297 9.33 -16.36 -21.78
CA VAL A 297 9.40 -14.97 -21.37
C VAL A 297 10.66 -14.76 -20.54
N ARG A 298 11.48 -13.82 -20.99
CA ARG A 298 12.76 -13.50 -20.39
C ARG A 298 12.57 -12.49 -19.26
N ARG A 299 12.70 -12.94 -18.01
CA ARG A 299 12.49 -12.10 -16.83
C ARG A 299 13.80 -11.45 -16.40
N LEU A 300 14.02 -10.22 -16.88
CA LEU A 300 15.21 -9.43 -16.58
C LEU A 300 15.23 -8.95 -15.14
N ASN A 301 16.37 -9.04 -14.47
CA ASN A 301 16.55 -8.43 -13.15
C ASN A 301 17.13 -7.01 -13.31
N PRO A 302 16.64 -5.99 -12.56
CA PRO A 302 17.26 -4.66 -12.49
C PRO A 302 18.77 -4.69 -12.25
N LEU A 303 19.29 -5.68 -11.52
CA LEU A 303 20.73 -5.90 -11.30
C LEU A 303 21.50 -6.08 -12.62
N ALA A 304 20.96 -6.82 -13.58
CA ALA A 304 21.60 -7.05 -14.87
C ALA A 304 21.70 -5.74 -15.68
N ILE A 305 20.64 -4.92 -15.62
CA ILE A 305 20.61 -3.60 -16.24
C ILE A 305 21.62 -2.67 -15.55
N ALA A 306 21.69 -2.68 -14.22
CA ALA A 306 22.61 -1.84 -13.45
C ALA A 306 24.07 -2.17 -13.79
N ALA A 307 24.42 -3.46 -13.78
CA ALA A 307 25.75 -3.94 -14.11
C ALA A 307 26.13 -3.65 -15.56
N ALA A 308 25.22 -3.85 -16.51
CA ALA A 308 25.45 -3.58 -17.93
C ALA A 308 25.66 -2.09 -18.23
N LEU A 309 25.10 -1.21 -17.39
CA LEU A 309 25.24 0.24 -17.50
C LEU A 309 26.35 0.82 -16.59
N GLY A 310 27.08 -0.02 -15.85
CA GLY A 310 28.17 0.43 -14.96
C GLY A 310 27.69 1.25 -13.77
N ARG A 311 26.50 0.96 -13.24
CA ARG A 311 25.87 1.70 -12.14
C ARG A 311 26.19 1.06 -10.79
N ASP A 312 27.43 1.23 -10.33
CA ASP A 312 27.97 0.54 -9.15
C ASP A 312 27.10 0.68 -7.88
N LYS A 313 26.55 1.89 -7.63
CA LYS A 313 25.65 2.13 -6.48
C LYS A 313 24.41 1.23 -6.53
N ASP A 314 23.79 1.11 -7.70
CA ASP A 314 22.57 0.33 -7.87
C ASP A 314 22.89 -1.17 -7.83
N VAL A 315 24.03 -1.58 -8.40
CA VAL A 315 24.55 -2.95 -8.27
C VAL A 315 24.72 -3.33 -6.79
N GLU A 316 25.33 -2.46 -5.98
CA GLU A 316 25.46 -2.70 -4.55
C GLU A 316 24.09 -2.81 -3.86
N TYR A 317 23.13 -1.97 -4.24
CA TYR A 317 21.78 -2.02 -3.69
C TYR A 317 21.11 -3.37 -3.97
N PHE A 318 21.08 -3.81 -5.23
CA PHE A 318 20.43 -5.07 -5.62
C PHE A 318 21.19 -6.33 -5.20
N LYS A 319 22.45 -6.22 -4.74
CA LYS A 319 23.25 -7.34 -4.19
C LYS A 319 23.17 -7.51 -2.67
N ARG A 320 22.52 -6.60 -1.94
CA ARG A 320 22.47 -6.62 -0.45
C ARG A 320 21.57 -7.71 0.16
N GLU A 321 21.01 -8.62 -0.66
CA GLU A 321 20.22 -9.78 -0.21
C GLU A 321 21.01 -11.09 -0.29
#